data_AF-A0A1I2TAA3-F1
#
_entry.id   AF-A0A1I2TAA3-F1
#
_cell.length_a   1.000
_cell.length_b   1.000
_cell.length_c   1.000
_cell.angle_alpha   90.00
_cell.angle_beta   90.00
_cell.angle_gamma   90.00
#
_symmetry.space_group_name_H-M   'P 1'
#
loop_
_entity.id
_entity.type
_entity.pdbx_description
1 polymer ?
#
loop_
_entity_poly.entity_id
_entity_poly.type
_entity_poly.pdbx_seq_one_letter_code
_entity_poly.pdbx_strand_id
1 'polypeptide(L)'
;MNKRFIYGSLAAVTGIVSIVSYTPLTAFASTTLTQRKNALISAKIIENFDVTLNEQPVSRAQFAKMLVMASTYHTMVAAESNVSVFSDVLSTSEYASYIRIAAEQGWLSAYLGGLFKPDQGIKMAEAEKACLTLLGYSNSDFSGNLVSNRNAKSTAIGLVENISKGVNEFLTYEDCVNLFYNLMKTNTYANESSTKSDNTIYGKIFGFNLSDNDELNLLSTLESNLKGPYLLKVDKSLSSIIPFSESSASCTLNGETSSVDEIEDAASSGDPVVVYYNSSTKSVYAYSSSGSDMGTTTGTIDSIYYSSTNLMTPTSVVIGGEEFDIGNDDVAYAFSVYGSKEVDDTVTVVWSLSSDGTKEITAVAK
;
A
#
# COMPACT_ATOMS: atom_id res chain seq x y z
N MET A 1 -43.45 17.43 15.80
CA MET A 1 -42.65 18.56 15.27
C MET A 1 -41.59 18.90 16.30
N ASN A 2 -40.28 18.80 16.10
CA ASN A 2 -39.44 18.40 14.97
C ASN A 2 -38.17 17.77 15.58
N LYS A 3 -37.89 16.51 15.24
CA LYS A 3 -36.56 15.92 15.38
C LYS A 3 -35.74 16.41 14.18
N ARG A 4 -34.58 17.01 14.41
CA ARG A 4 -33.59 17.25 13.36
C ARG A 4 -32.38 16.38 13.65
N PHE A 5 -32.24 15.37 12.79
CA PHE A 5 -31.15 14.41 12.74
C PHE A 5 -29.84 15.12 12.42
N ILE A 6 -28.83 14.81 13.21
CA ILE A 6 -27.42 15.07 12.90
C ILE A 6 -26.99 13.96 11.95
N TYR A 7 -26.63 14.33 10.72
CA TYR A 7 -25.98 13.44 9.77
C TYR A 7 -24.48 13.45 10.05
N GLY A 8 -24.02 12.48 10.85
CA GLY A 8 -22.62 12.09 10.91
C GLY A 8 -22.46 10.82 10.06
N SER A 9 -21.95 10.96 8.84
CA SER A 9 -21.57 9.82 8.01
C SER A 9 -20.10 9.47 8.29
N LEU A 10 -19.90 8.54 9.22
CA LEU A 10 -18.63 7.84 9.39
C LEU A 10 -18.60 6.73 8.33
N ALA A 11 -17.84 6.94 7.25
CA ALA A 11 -17.63 5.92 6.23
C ALA A 11 -16.58 4.93 6.75
N ALA A 12 -17.04 3.80 7.28
CA ALA A 12 -16.21 2.64 7.57
C ALA A 12 -15.82 1.99 6.23
N VAL A 13 -14.53 2.00 5.90
CA VAL A 13 -13.95 1.31 4.74
C VAL A 13 -13.62 -0.11 5.17
N THR A 14 -14.39 -1.09 4.69
CA THR A 14 -14.10 -2.51 4.87
C THR A 14 -13.05 -2.95 3.85
N GLY A 15 -11.87 -3.32 4.34
CA GLY A 15 -10.81 -3.93 3.54
C GLY A 15 -10.95 -5.44 3.59
N ILE A 16 -11.57 -6.05 2.58
CA ILE A 16 -11.47 -7.50 2.40
C ILE A 16 -10.09 -7.77 1.78
N VAL A 17 -9.16 -8.29 2.57
CA VAL A 17 -8.00 -9.00 2.01
C VAL A 17 -8.48 -10.41 1.71
N SER A 18 -8.96 -10.62 0.48
CA SER A 18 -9.17 -11.98 -0.01
C SER A 18 -7.80 -12.63 -0.10
N ILE A 19 -7.62 -13.74 0.61
CA ILE A 19 -6.49 -14.65 0.43
C ILE A 19 -6.38 -14.95 -1.06
N VAL A 20 -5.24 -14.58 -1.67
CA VAL A 20 -4.97 -14.86 -3.07
C VAL A 20 -4.82 -16.37 -3.19
N SER A 21 -5.86 -17.05 -3.65
CA SER A 21 -5.77 -18.46 -4.01
C SER A 21 -4.70 -18.58 -5.09
N TYR A 22 -3.66 -19.37 -4.83
CA TYR A 22 -2.58 -19.66 -5.78
C TYR A 22 -3.18 -20.28 -7.06
N THR A 23 -3.46 -19.44 -8.05
CA THR A 23 -3.55 -19.87 -9.43
C THR A 23 -2.23 -19.49 -10.09
N PRO A 24 -1.56 -20.41 -10.81
CA PRO A 24 -0.39 -20.04 -11.58
C PRO A 24 -0.84 -18.98 -12.60
N LEU A 25 -0.30 -17.77 -12.44
CA LEU A 25 -0.61 -16.62 -13.30
C LEU A 25 -0.09 -16.92 -14.71
N THR A 26 -0.95 -17.45 -15.57
CA THR A 26 -0.68 -17.44 -17.01
C THR A 26 -0.78 -15.98 -17.48
N ALA A 27 0.31 -15.49 -18.06
CA ALA A 27 0.54 -14.13 -18.53
C ALA A 27 -0.70 -13.37 -19.05
N PHE A 28 -1.01 -12.23 -18.41
CA PHE A 28 -1.79 -11.15 -19.01
C PHE A 28 -0.86 -9.94 -19.23
N ALA A 29 -0.82 -9.44 -20.47
CA ALA A 29 0.15 -8.47 -20.99
C ALA A 29 -0.11 -6.99 -20.61
N SER A 30 -0.75 -6.70 -19.46
CA SER A 30 -0.93 -5.36 -18.91
C SER A 30 -1.54 -5.49 -17.52
N THR A 31 -1.06 -4.72 -16.54
CA THR A 31 -1.74 -4.59 -15.25
C THR A 31 -3.14 -4.00 -15.43
N THR A 32 -4.11 -4.41 -14.61
CA THR A 32 -5.46 -3.83 -14.63
C THR A 32 -5.48 -2.46 -13.94
N LEU A 33 -6.48 -1.61 -14.26
CA LEU A 33 -6.66 -0.32 -13.58
C LEU A 33 -6.74 -0.49 -12.05
N THR A 34 -7.42 -1.53 -11.58
CA THR A 34 -7.50 -1.87 -10.15
C THR A 34 -6.14 -2.18 -9.55
N GLN A 35 -5.30 -2.97 -10.23
CA GLN A 35 -3.94 -3.27 -9.76
C GLN A 35 -3.06 -2.02 -9.72
N ARG A 36 -3.15 -1.16 -10.74
CA ARG A 36 -2.46 0.14 -10.76
C ARG A 36 -2.88 1.03 -9.60
N LYS A 37 -4.19 1.13 -9.37
CA LYS A 37 -4.77 1.87 -8.24
C LYS A 37 -4.23 1.36 -6.90
N ASN A 38 -4.22 0.04 -6.71
CA ASN A 38 -3.78 -0.57 -5.45
C ASN A 38 -2.30 -0.31 -5.16
N ALA A 39 -1.44 -0.29 -6.19
CA ALA A 39 -0.04 0.11 -6.02
C ALA A 39 0.11 1.57 -5.58
N LEU A 40 -0.70 2.48 -6.12
CA LEU A 40 -0.67 3.89 -5.71
C LEU A 40 -1.27 4.12 -4.32
N ILE A 41 -2.27 3.34 -3.93
CA ILE A 41 -2.84 3.35 -2.57
C ILE A 41 -1.80 2.85 -1.56
N SER A 42 -1.08 1.77 -1.86
CA SER A 42 -0.04 1.25 -0.95
C SER A 42 1.11 2.25 -0.78
N ALA A 43 1.40 3.03 -1.83
CA ALA A 43 2.34 4.15 -1.80
C ALA A 43 1.78 5.44 -1.16
N LYS A 44 0.47 5.47 -0.85
CA LYS A 44 -0.27 6.64 -0.34
C LYS A 44 -0.29 7.84 -1.27
N ILE A 45 -0.02 7.63 -2.55
CA ILE A 45 -0.04 8.67 -3.58
C ILE A 45 -1.48 9.11 -3.86
N ILE A 46 -2.40 8.16 -3.83
CA ILE A 46 -3.83 8.39 -4.05
C ILE A 46 -4.66 7.83 -2.89
N GLU A 47 -5.85 8.37 -2.71
CA GLU A 47 -6.83 7.86 -1.76
C GLU A 47 -7.58 6.64 -2.31
N ASN A 48 -8.10 5.79 -1.43
CA ASN A 48 -8.90 4.65 -1.86
C ASN A 48 -10.33 5.08 -2.21
N PHE A 49 -10.48 5.68 -3.39
CA PHE A 49 -11.76 6.06 -3.96
C PHE A 49 -12.26 5.03 -5.00
N ASP A 50 -13.58 4.93 -5.18
CA ASP A 50 -14.19 4.10 -6.23
C ASP A 50 -14.12 4.80 -7.59
N VAL A 51 -13.05 4.52 -8.33
CA VAL A 51 -12.76 5.09 -9.66
C VAL A 51 -13.91 4.96 -10.66
N THR A 52 -14.83 4.01 -10.49
CA THR A 52 -15.97 3.80 -11.41
C THR A 52 -17.12 4.80 -11.22
N LEU A 53 -17.06 5.64 -10.17
CA LEU A 53 -18.11 6.58 -9.79
C LEU A 53 -17.74 8.06 -9.97
N ASN A 54 -16.57 8.41 -10.52
CA ASN A 54 -16.13 9.80 -10.63
C ASN A 54 -15.55 10.18 -11.98
N GLU A 55 -16.44 10.64 -12.86
CA GLU A 55 -16.08 11.30 -14.12
C GLU A 55 -15.64 12.75 -13.94
N GLN A 56 -15.65 13.30 -12.70
CA GLN A 56 -15.24 14.68 -12.50
C GLN A 56 -13.74 14.86 -12.67
N PRO A 57 -13.31 16.00 -13.23
CA PRO A 57 -11.91 16.38 -13.24
C PRO A 57 -11.30 16.42 -11.84
N VAL A 58 -10.08 15.89 -11.71
CA VAL A 58 -9.26 16.07 -10.52
C VAL A 58 -8.85 17.54 -10.46
N SER A 59 -9.10 18.18 -9.32
CA SER A 59 -8.74 19.59 -9.13
C SER A 59 -7.22 19.77 -9.03
N ARG A 60 -6.74 20.98 -9.32
CA ARG A 60 -5.31 21.32 -9.16
C ARG A 60 -4.84 21.15 -7.71
N ALA A 61 -5.72 21.41 -6.74
CA ALA A 61 -5.42 21.19 -5.32
C ALA A 61 -5.24 19.70 -4.99
N GLN A 62 -6.15 18.84 -5.49
CA GLN A 62 -6.03 17.39 -5.33
C GLN A 62 -4.78 16.85 -6.03
N PHE A 63 -4.48 17.32 -7.24
CA PHE A 63 -3.27 16.92 -7.97
C PHE A 63 -1.99 17.37 -7.24
N ALA A 64 -1.98 18.56 -6.62
CA ALA A 64 -0.87 19.00 -5.77
C ALA A 64 -0.61 18.04 -4.61
N LYS A 65 -1.67 17.55 -3.94
CA LYS A 65 -1.57 16.52 -2.91
C LYS A 65 -0.93 15.25 -3.46
N MET A 66 -1.42 14.74 -4.60
CA MET A 66 -0.85 13.54 -5.23
C MET A 66 0.64 13.71 -5.57
N LEU A 67 1.06 14.86 -6.10
CA LEU A 67 2.47 15.14 -6.41
C LEU A 67 3.37 15.10 -5.17
N VAL A 68 2.93 15.72 -4.07
CA VAL A 68 3.69 15.72 -2.82
C VAL A 68 3.78 14.30 -2.25
N MET A 69 2.68 13.56 -2.25
CA MET A 69 2.66 12.17 -1.82
C MET A 69 3.49 11.25 -2.73
N ALA A 70 3.59 11.59 -4.02
CA ALA A 70 4.47 10.94 -4.99
C ALA A 70 5.92 11.41 -4.93
N SER A 71 6.36 12.13 -3.89
CA SER A 71 7.70 12.68 -3.78
C SER A 71 8.39 12.30 -2.47
N THR A 72 9.66 12.69 -2.33
CA THR A 72 10.39 12.58 -1.05
C THR A 72 9.81 13.46 0.06
N TYR A 73 8.89 14.38 -0.24
CA TYR A 73 8.22 15.25 0.73
C TYR A 73 6.96 14.63 1.38
N HIS A 74 6.60 13.38 1.03
CA HIS A 74 5.38 12.73 1.53
C HIS A 74 5.26 12.63 3.06
N THR A 75 6.39 12.71 3.80
CA THR A 75 6.43 12.74 5.27
C THR A 75 6.56 14.13 5.89
N MET A 76 6.79 15.17 5.07
CA MET A 76 7.09 16.53 5.53
C MET A 76 5.87 17.45 5.60
N VAL A 77 4.68 16.93 5.30
CA VAL A 77 3.45 17.72 5.27
C VAL A 77 2.87 17.83 6.68
N ALA A 78 2.87 19.04 7.23
CA ALA A 78 2.13 19.34 8.45
C ALA A 78 0.62 19.24 8.20
N ALA A 79 -0.11 18.62 9.14
CA ALA A 79 -1.57 18.48 9.09
C ALA A 79 -2.30 19.84 9.01
N GLU A 80 -1.65 20.92 9.44
CA GLU A 80 -2.16 22.28 9.39
C GLU A 80 -1.13 23.21 8.72
N SER A 81 -1.58 24.05 7.79
CA SER A 81 -0.82 25.20 7.29
C SER A 81 -1.39 26.47 7.92
N ASN A 82 -0.53 27.34 8.44
CA ASN A 82 -0.92 28.70 8.81
C ASN A 82 -0.48 29.73 7.76
N VAL A 83 -0.08 29.27 6.57
CA VAL A 83 0.46 30.11 5.50
C VAL A 83 -0.38 29.92 4.24
N SER A 84 -0.86 31.05 3.71
CA SER A 84 -1.47 31.15 2.38
C SER A 84 -0.43 31.75 1.42
N VAL A 85 -0.03 30.98 0.42
CA VAL A 85 0.94 31.40 -0.61
C VAL A 85 0.24 32.12 -1.78
N PHE A 86 -1.03 31.81 -1.99
CA PHE A 86 -1.85 32.35 -3.07
C PHE A 86 -3.14 32.92 -2.49
N SER A 87 -3.56 34.08 -2.98
CA SER A 87 -4.74 34.80 -2.45
C SER A 87 -6.06 34.03 -2.59
N ASP A 88 -6.11 33.05 -3.50
CA ASP A 88 -7.27 32.18 -3.73
C ASP A 88 -7.16 30.82 -3.01
N VAL A 89 -6.19 30.65 -2.10
CA VAL A 89 -6.03 29.45 -1.27
C VAL A 89 -6.05 29.87 0.20
N LEU A 90 -7.12 29.52 0.91
CA LEU A 90 -7.21 29.78 2.35
C LEU A 90 -6.10 29.05 3.09
N SER A 91 -5.49 29.68 4.09
CA SER A 91 -4.45 29.03 4.92
C SER A 91 -4.99 27.78 5.60
N THR A 92 -6.26 27.79 6.02
CA THR A 92 -6.96 26.67 6.65
C THR A 92 -7.43 25.58 5.69
N SER A 93 -7.16 25.70 4.38
CA SER A 93 -7.48 24.64 3.43
C SER A 93 -6.63 23.40 3.71
N GLU A 94 -7.23 22.21 3.65
CA GLU A 94 -6.50 20.94 3.73
C GLU A 94 -5.40 20.80 2.65
N TYR A 95 -5.53 21.54 1.54
CA TYR A 95 -4.58 21.52 0.43
C TYR A 95 -3.48 22.58 0.53
N ALA A 96 -3.53 23.48 1.52
CA ALA A 96 -2.65 24.65 1.58
C ALA A 96 -1.15 24.27 1.64
N SER A 97 -0.78 23.31 2.50
CA SER A 97 0.59 22.80 2.61
C SER A 97 1.07 22.14 1.30
N TYR A 98 0.20 21.35 0.69
CA TYR A 98 0.52 20.63 -0.55
C TYR A 98 0.72 21.58 -1.73
N ILE A 99 -0.15 22.58 -1.87
CA ILE A 99 -0.06 23.62 -2.89
C ILE A 99 1.24 24.42 -2.73
N ARG A 100 1.60 24.79 -1.49
CA ARG A 100 2.87 25.47 -1.21
C ARG A 100 4.05 24.65 -1.70
N ILE A 101 4.15 23.38 -1.27
CA ILE A 101 5.27 22.51 -1.64
C ILE A 101 5.33 22.33 -3.17
N ALA A 102 4.20 22.05 -3.81
CA ALA A 102 4.14 21.88 -5.25
C ALA A 102 4.55 23.15 -6.04
N ALA A 103 4.28 24.33 -5.49
CA ALA A 103 4.72 25.60 -6.06
C ALA A 103 6.22 25.86 -5.83
N GLU A 104 6.72 25.66 -4.60
CA GLU A 104 8.12 25.83 -4.22
C GLU A 104 9.05 24.89 -4.99
N GLN A 105 8.63 23.64 -5.20
CA GLN A 105 9.35 22.64 -6.00
C GLN A 105 9.17 22.84 -7.51
N GLY A 106 8.36 23.82 -7.93
CA GLY A 106 8.15 24.14 -9.33
C GLY A 106 7.32 23.12 -10.12
N TRP A 107 6.68 22.15 -9.46
CA TRP A 107 5.82 21.16 -10.11
C TRP A 107 4.58 21.83 -10.70
N LEU A 108 3.87 22.60 -9.88
CA LEU A 108 2.75 23.44 -10.30
C LEU A 108 3.11 24.92 -10.18
N SER A 109 2.39 25.76 -10.91
CA SER A 109 2.63 27.20 -10.91
C SER A 109 1.29 27.93 -10.94
N ALA A 110 1.24 29.14 -10.37
CA ALA A 110 0.10 30.02 -10.51
C ALA A 110 -0.09 30.42 -11.98
N TYR A 111 -1.33 30.70 -12.35
CA TYR A 111 -1.64 31.28 -13.65
C TYR A 111 -1.18 32.74 -13.73
N LEU A 112 -1.18 33.27 -14.96
CA LEU A 112 -1.03 34.71 -15.16
C LEU A 112 -2.06 35.47 -14.31
N GLY A 113 -1.58 36.41 -13.49
CA GLY A 113 -2.39 37.07 -12.46
C GLY A 113 -2.18 36.56 -11.03
N GLY A 114 -1.32 35.55 -10.83
CA GLY A 114 -0.87 35.13 -9.49
C GLY A 114 -1.82 34.21 -8.74
N LEU A 115 -2.93 33.78 -9.37
CA LEU A 115 -3.91 32.87 -8.77
C LEU A 115 -3.53 31.41 -9.03
N PHE A 116 -3.68 30.56 -8.02
CA PHE A 116 -3.40 29.13 -8.15
C PHE A 116 -4.54 28.38 -8.86
N LYS A 117 -5.78 28.80 -8.64
CA LYS A 117 -7.05 28.17 -9.05
C LYS A 117 -7.20 26.74 -8.52
N PRO A 118 -7.32 26.55 -7.20
CA PRO A 118 -7.32 25.23 -6.56
C PRO A 118 -8.44 24.30 -7.04
N ASP A 119 -9.63 24.85 -7.31
CA ASP A 119 -10.82 24.07 -7.69
C ASP A 119 -10.92 23.79 -9.20
N GLN A 120 -10.06 24.41 -10.01
CA GLN A 120 -10.04 24.14 -11.44
C GLN A 120 -9.42 22.76 -11.71
N GLY A 121 -9.96 22.03 -12.69
CA GLY A 121 -9.36 20.78 -13.14
C GLY A 121 -7.90 20.94 -13.56
N ILE A 122 -7.08 19.92 -13.28
CA ILE A 122 -5.70 19.84 -13.74
C ILE A 122 -5.68 19.53 -15.24
N LYS A 123 -4.95 20.32 -16.03
CA LYS A 123 -4.76 20.04 -17.47
C LYS A 123 -3.64 19.05 -17.70
N MET A 124 -3.75 18.26 -18.77
CA MET A 124 -2.73 17.30 -19.17
C MET A 124 -1.33 17.93 -19.29
N ALA A 125 -1.18 19.09 -19.94
CA ALA A 125 0.13 19.76 -20.07
C ALA A 125 0.76 20.15 -18.72
N GLU A 126 -0.07 20.46 -17.71
CA GLU A 126 0.39 20.82 -16.37
C GLU A 126 0.82 19.57 -15.61
N ALA A 127 0.06 18.48 -15.75
CA ALA A 127 0.37 17.18 -15.18
C ALA A 127 1.66 16.58 -15.77
N GLU A 128 1.83 16.62 -17.09
CA GLU A 128 3.05 16.20 -17.78
C GLU A 128 4.28 16.96 -17.28
N LYS A 129 4.20 18.30 -17.21
CA LYS A 129 5.28 19.13 -16.67
C LYS A 129 5.63 18.68 -15.24
N ALA A 130 4.64 18.51 -14.38
CA ALA A 130 4.87 18.17 -12.98
C ALA A 130 5.53 16.79 -12.83
N CYS A 131 5.01 15.77 -13.51
CA CYS A 131 5.57 14.41 -13.47
C CYS A 131 6.98 14.33 -14.11
N LEU A 132 7.23 15.05 -15.21
CA LEU A 132 8.58 15.18 -15.77
C LEU A 132 9.54 15.83 -14.76
N THR A 133 9.07 16.82 -14.00
CA THR A 133 9.90 17.45 -12.95
C THR A 133 10.22 16.47 -11.82
N LEU A 134 9.27 15.63 -11.40
CA LEU A 134 9.52 14.55 -10.43
C LEU A 134 10.54 13.54 -10.95
N LEU A 135 10.50 13.20 -12.24
CA LEU A 135 11.50 12.34 -12.88
C LEU A 135 12.90 12.98 -12.94
N GLY A 136 13.03 14.29 -12.68
CA GLY A 136 14.29 15.02 -12.68
C GLY A 136 14.55 15.86 -13.94
N TYR A 137 13.58 15.95 -14.86
CA TYR A 137 13.67 16.87 -16.00
C TYR A 137 13.43 18.32 -15.54
N SER A 138 14.01 19.26 -16.26
CA SER A 138 13.95 20.69 -15.99
C SER A 138 13.52 21.47 -17.22
N ASN A 139 13.32 22.79 -17.09
CA ASN A 139 13.02 23.64 -18.23
C ASN A 139 14.15 23.66 -19.27
N SER A 140 15.41 23.48 -18.88
CA SER A 140 16.55 23.49 -19.81
C SER A 140 16.63 22.26 -20.71
N ASP A 141 15.92 21.18 -20.37
CA ASP A 141 15.83 19.97 -21.21
C ASP A 141 14.87 20.17 -22.41
N PHE A 142 14.14 21.29 -22.44
CA PHE A 142 13.17 21.60 -23.48
C PHE A 142 13.44 22.98 -24.07
N SER A 143 13.34 23.10 -25.39
CA SER A 143 13.43 24.38 -26.10
C SER A 143 12.21 24.59 -27.00
N GLY A 144 11.99 25.81 -27.47
CA GLY A 144 10.86 26.12 -28.36
C GLY A 144 9.49 25.97 -27.68
N ASN A 145 8.56 25.26 -28.32
CA ASN A 145 7.23 25.04 -27.77
C ASN A 145 7.27 24.01 -26.63
N LEU A 146 7.38 24.51 -25.39
CA LEU A 146 7.52 23.69 -24.19
C LEU A 146 6.37 22.69 -23.99
N VAL A 147 5.12 23.07 -24.31
CA VAL A 147 3.97 22.18 -24.14
C VAL A 147 4.07 21.00 -25.09
N SER A 148 4.31 21.27 -26.38
CA SER A 148 4.44 20.23 -27.40
C SER A 148 5.62 19.30 -27.12
N ASN A 149 6.77 19.85 -26.72
CA ASN A 149 7.98 19.06 -26.52
C ASN A 149 7.92 18.22 -25.23
N ARG A 150 7.24 18.70 -24.19
CA ARG A 150 6.94 17.88 -23.01
C ARG A 150 5.98 16.77 -23.31
N ASN A 151 4.90 17.04 -24.05
CA ASN A 151 3.96 15.99 -24.45
C ASN A 151 4.65 14.91 -25.30
N ALA A 152 5.49 15.31 -26.27
CA ALA A 152 6.28 14.37 -27.07
C ALA A 152 7.22 13.53 -26.19
N LYS A 153 7.87 14.15 -25.21
CA LYS A 153 8.74 13.46 -24.25
C LYS A 153 7.97 12.49 -23.36
N SER A 154 6.86 12.93 -22.77
CA SER A 154 5.99 12.11 -21.93
C SER A 154 5.44 10.90 -22.69
N THR A 155 5.13 11.08 -23.98
CA THR A 155 4.75 9.98 -24.88
C THR A 155 5.92 9.02 -25.11
N ALA A 156 7.11 9.52 -25.43
CA ALA A 156 8.28 8.70 -25.73
C ALA A 156 8.74 7.82 -24.55
N ILE A 157 8.55 8.29 -23.31
CA ILE A 157 8.93 7.54 -22.10
C ILE A 157 7.78 6.71 -21.50
N GLY A 158 6.62 6.66 -22.17
CA GLY A 158 5.44 5.91 -21.72
C GLY A 158 4.68 6.53 -20.54
N LEU A 159 4.98 7.78 -20.16
CA LEU A 159 4.35 8.45 -19.02
C LEU A 159 2.82 8.61 -19.21
N VAL A 160 2.37 8.75 -20.45
CA VAL A 160 0.96 9.04 -20.80
C VAL A 160 0.22 7.82 -21.37
N GLU A 161 0.78 6.62 -21.20
CA GLU A 161 0.11 5.38 -21.61
C GLU A 161 -1.22 5.19 -20.90
N ASN A 162 -2.24 4.69 -21.62
CA ASN A 162 -3.61 4.52 -21.15
C ASN A 162 -4.32 5.85 -20.74
N ILE A 163 -3.89 6.99 -21.30
CA ILE A 163 -4.54 8.29 -21.10
C ILE A 163 -4.95 8.86 -22.46
N SER A 164 -6.25 9.11 -22.64
CA SER A 164 -6.81 9.62 -23.91
C SER A 164 -7.19 11.10 -23.80
N LYS A 165 -6.26 11.93 -23.28
CA LYS A 165 -6.45 13.36 -23.05
C LYS A 165 -5.44 14.18 -23.83
N GLY A 166 -5.92 15.17 -24.58
CA GLY A 166 -5.10 16.18 -25.21
C GLY A 166 -4.53 17.17 -24.20
N VAL A 167 -3.45 17.87 -24.58
CA VAL A 167 -2.67 18.78 -23.71
C VAL A 167 -3.49 19.88 -22.99
N ASN A 168 -4.67 20.25 -23.51
CA ASN A 168 -5.55 21.26 -22.93
C ASN A 168 -6.75 20.70 -22.16
N GLU A 169 -6.96 19.39 -22.17
CA GLU A 169 -8.08 18.73 -21.52
C GLU A 169 -7.79 18.46 -20.04
N PHE A 170 -8.85 18.37 -19.24
CA PHE A 170 -8.74 18.07 -17.83
C PHE A 170 -8.67 16.57 -17.57
N LEU A 171 -7.85 16.18 -16.60
CA LEU A 171 -7.68 14.78 -16.20
C LEU A 171 -8.75 14.37 -15.20
N THR A 172 -9.31 13.19 -15.43
CA THR A 172 -10.14 12.46 -14.48
C THR A 172 -9.27 11.75 -13.45
N TYR A 173 -9.91 11.10 -12.47
CA TYR A 173 -9.20 10.29 -11.49
C TYR A 173 -8.53 9.06 -12.13
N GLU A 174 -9.20 8.40 -13.08
CA GLU A 174 -8.62 7.28 -13.85
C GLU A 174 -7.35 7.72 -14.60
N ASP A 175 -7.40 8.86 -15.27
CA ASP A 175 -6.22 9.43 -15.96
C ASP A 175 -5.06 9.65 -14.97
N CYS A 176 -5.36 10.14 -13.76
CA CYS A 176 -4.35 10.32 -12.71
C CYS A 176 -3.79 8.99 -12.19
N VAL A 177 -4.61 7.94 -12.05
CA VAL A 177 -4.14 6.59 -11.69
C VAL A 177 -3.15 6.08 -12.73
N ASN A 178 -3.47 6.19 -14.02
CA ASN A 178 -2.57 5.77 -15.08
C ASN A 178 -1.29 6.63 -15.07
N LEU A 179 -1.40 7.96 -14.96
CA LEU A 179 -0.26 8.87 -14.97
C LEU A 179 0.73 8.60 -13.83
N PHE A 180 0.25 8.50 -12.59
CA PHE A 180 1.12 8.26 -11.44
C PHE A 180 1.66 6.83 -11.42
N TYR A 181 0.92 5.83 -11.91
CA TYR A 181 1.45 4.49 -12.04
C TYR A 181 2.57 4.42 -13.09
N ASN A 182 2.37 5.08 -14.24
CA ASN A 182 3.39 5.19 -15.28
C ASN A 182 4.62 5.95 -14.77
N LEU A 183 4.43 7.05 -14.02
CA LEU A 183 5.51 7.78 -13.35
C LEU A 183 6.37 6.80 -12.53
N MET A 184 5.76 5.98 -11.69
CA MET A 184 6.44 5.02 -10.83
C MET A 184 7.25 3.97 -11.61
N LYS A 185 6.80 3.57 -12.79
CA LYS A 185 7.49 2.61 -13.68
C LYS A 185 8.54 3.23 -14.59
N THR A 186 8.58 4.56 -14.68
CA THR A 186 9.44 5.26 -15.63
C THR A 186 10.84 5.43 -15.05
N ASN A 187 11.87 5.25 -15.89
CA ASN A 187 13.24 5.57 -15.50
C ASN A 187 13.36 7.05 -15.12
N THR A 188 14.08 7.33 -14.05
CA THR A 188 14.42 8.72 -13.71
C THR A 188 15.31 9.32 -14.80
N TYR A 189 15.37 10.66 -14.86
CA TYR A 189 16.23 11.39 -15.78
C TYR A 189 17.69 10.91 -15.73
N ALA A 190 18.21 10.70 -14.52
CA ALA A 190 19.57 10.20 -14.31
C ALA A 190 19.81 8.80 -14.93
N ASN A 191 18.75 8.03 -15.15
CA ASN A 191 18.79 6.68 -15.69
C ASN A 191 18.06 6.56 -17.04
N GLU A 192 17.82 7.67 -17.76
CA GLU A 192 16.98 7.65 -18.95
C GLU A 192 17.52 6.69 -20.03
N SER A 193 18.84 6.67 -20.22
CA SER A 193 19.52 5.79 -21.19
C SER A 193 19.84 4.39 -20.67
N SER A 194 19.52 4.10 -19.40
CA SER A 194 19.77 2.81 -18.77
C SER A 194 18.66 1.81 -19.10
N THR A 195 18.99 0.53 -19.11
CA THR A 195 17.97 -0.53 -19.13
C THR A 195 17.06 -0.39 -17.90
N LYS A 196 15.75 -0.51 -18.11
CA LYS A 196 14.76 -0.44 -17.03
C LYS A 196 14.99 -1.58 -16.02
N SER A 197 15.00 -1.24 -14.74
CA SER A 197 15.19 -2.15 -13.61
C SER A 197 14.71 -1.50 -12.31
N ASP A 198 14.65 -2.28 -11.23
CA ASP A 198 14.28 -1.80 -9.88
C ASP A 198 15.05 -0.57 -9.41
N ASN A 199 16.30 -0.40 -9.85
CA ASN A 199 17.16 0.70 -9.41
C ASN A 199 17.09 1.94 -10.32
N THR A 200 16.46 1.83 -11.50
CA THR A 200 16.40 2.93 -12.46
C THR A 200 15.06 3.65 -12.45
N ILE A 201 13.99 2.95 -12.05
CA ILE A 201 12.62 3.49 -12.02
C ILE A 201 12.39 4.44 -10.85
N TYR A 202 11.45 5.37 -11.02
CA TYR A 202 11.04 6.31 -9.98
C TYR A 202 10.45 5.62 -8.75
N GLY A 203 9.71 4.52 -8.94
CA GLY A 203 9.03 3.76 -7.88
C GLY A 203 9.97 3.19 -6.81
N LYS A 204 11.28 3.15 -7.07
CA LYS A 204 12.29 2.75 -6.10
C LYS A 204 12.25 3.56 -4.81
N ILE A 205 11.89 4.85 -4.88
CA ILE A 205 11.80 5.70 -3.68
C ILE A 205 10.72 5.24 -2.69
N PHE A 206 9.77 4.43 -3.17
CA PHE A 206 8.71 3.81 -2.37
C PHE A 206 8.94 2.30 -2.13
N GLY A 207 10.11 1.78 -2.52
CA GLY A 207 10.46 0.37 -2.35
C GLY A 207 9.82 -0.58 -3.36
N PHE A 208 9.25 -0.08 -4.45
CA PHE A 208 8.74 -0.97 -5.50
C PHE A 208 9.88 -1.60 -6.29
N ASN A 209 9.65 -2.85 -6.66
CA ASN A 209 10.42 -3.59 -7.66
C ASN A 209 9.54 -3.86 -8.88
N LEU A 210 10.16 -4.25 -9.98
CA LEU A 210 9.49 -4.72 -11.17
C LEU A 210 9.27 -6.23 -11.11
N SER A 211 8.21 -6.66 -11.79
CA SER A 211 8.01 -8.04 -12.20
C SER A 211 8.76 -8.33 -13.50
N ASP A 212 8.79 -9.60 -13.91
CA ASP A 212 9.40 -10.02 -15.19
C ASP A 212 8.79 -9.34 -16.43
N ASN A 213 7.60 -8.75 -16.30
CA ASN A 213 6.90 -8.04 -17.36
C ASN A 213 7.04 -6.51 -17.26
N ASP A 214 8.03 -5.99 -16.53
CA ASP A 214 8.25 -4.55 -16.29
C ASP A 214 7.09 -3.82 -15.61
N GLU A 215 6.16 -4.54 -14.98
CA GLU A 215 5.07 -3.99 -14.16
C GLU A 215 5.49 -3.89 -12.68
N LEU A 216 4.93 -2.95 -11.91
CA LEU A 216 5.24 -2.85 -10.47
C LEU A 216 4.79 -4.13 -9.74
N ASN A 217 5.72 -4.79 -9.05
CA ASN A 217 5.45 -5.96 -8.24
C ASN A 217 4.96 -5.55 -6.85
N LEU A 218 3.65 -5.32 -6.75
CA LEU A 218 2.97 -4.95 -5.50
C LEU A 218 3.14 -6.03 -4.42
N LEU A 219 3.06 -7.31 -4.78
CA LEU A 219 3.13 -8.41 -3.82
C LEU A 219 4.50 -8.44 -3.13
N SER A 220 5.60 -8.41 -3.89
CA SER A 220 6.96 -8.37 -3.32
C SER A 220 7.20 -7.13 -2.45
N THR A 221 6.55 -6.01 -2.77
CA THR A 221 6.66 -4.74 -2.01
C THR A 221 5.86 -4.83 -0.71
N LEU A 222 4.68 -5.46 -0.74
CA LEU A 222 3.88 -5.70 0.45
C LEU A 222 4.56 -6.72 1.37
N GLU A 223 5.12 -7.80 0.81
CA GLU A 223 5.84 -8.84 1.55
C GLU A 223 7.15 -8.33 2.17
N SER A 224 8.00 -7.61 1.41
CA SER A 224 9.27 -7.08 1.95
C SER A 224 9.09 -6.08 3.09
N ASN A 225 7.96 -5.37 3.09
CA ASN A 225 7.58 -4.44 4.15
C ASN A 225 6.71 -5.07 5.24
N LEU A 226 6.22 -6.31 5.05
CA LEU A 226 5.52 -7.07 6.07
C LEU A 226 6.53 -7.55 7.11
N LYS A 227 6.34 -7.15 8.36
CA LYS A 227 7.14 -7.54 9.51
C LYS A 227 6.27 -8.34 10.46
N GLY A 228 6.80 -9.44 10.95
CA GLY A 228 6.11 -10.38 11.83
C GLY A 228 6.56 -11.81 11.55
N PRO A 229 5.93 -12.81 12.18
CA PRO A 229 4.94 -12.68 13.25
C PRO A 229 5.55 -12.16 14.58
N TYR A 230 4.86 -11.25 15.26
CA TYR A 230 5.19 -10.78 16.62
C TYR A 230 4.07 -11.12 17.60
N LEU A 231 4.41 -11.36 18.87
CA LEU A 231 3.42 -11.62 19.91
C LEU A 231 3.04 -10.33 20.66
N LEU A 232 1.77 -9.95 20.55
CA LEU A 232 1.13 -9.00 21.45
C LEU A 232 0.62 -9.75 22.68
N LYS A 233 1.32 -9.59 23.79
CA LYS A 233 1.00 -10.24 25.07
C LYS A 233 0.05 -9.38 25.90
N VAL A 234 -0.59 -10.02 26.89
CA VAL A 234 -1.39 -9.35 27.93
C VAL A 234 -0.64 -8.14 28.49
N ASP A 235 -1.35 -7.03 28.69
CA ASP A 235 -0.85 -5.74 29.20
C ASP A 235 0.23 -5.06 28.32
N LYS A 236 0.35 -5.44 27.04
CA LYS A 236 1.17 -4.72 26.05
C LYS A 236 0.28 -3.99 25.06
N SER A 237 0.73 -2.80 24.68
CA SER A 237 0.11 -2.01 23.63
C SER A 237 0.73 -2.34 22.27
N LEU A 238 -0.08 -2.24 21.22
CA LEU A 238 0.31 -2.42 19.82
C LEU A 238 1.47 -1.49 19.43
N SER A 239 1.51 -0.28 20.00
CA SER A 239 2.61 0.69 19.89
C SER A 239 3.99 0.13 20.23
N SER A 240 4.07 -0.97 21.00
CA SER A 240 5.34 -1.65 21.30
C SER A 240 5.86 -2.52 20.14
N ILE A 241 5.02 -2.84 19.16
CA ILE A 241 5.32 -3.69 18.01
C ILE A 241 5.48 -2.85 16.72
N ILE A 242 4.61 -1.85 16.53
CA ILE A 242 4.55 -1.09 15.27
C ILE A 242 5.43 0.18 15.31
N PRO A 243 6.15 0.50 14.22
CA PRO A 243 7.03 1.68 14.15
C PRO A 243 6.30 2.96 13.69
N PHE A 244 4.97 3.00 13.78
CA PHE A 244 4.13 4.12 13.34
C PHE A 244 2.96 4.36 14.30
N SER A 245 2.34 5.53 14.23
CA SER A 245 1.21 5.91 15.09
C SER A 245 0.01 4.98 14.90
N GLU A 246 -0.55 4.49 16.01
CA GLU A 246 -1.78 3.69 16.07
C GLU A 246 -2.97 4.37 15.39
N SER A 247 -3.09 5.69 15.53
CA SER A 247 -4.14 6.48 14.89
C SER A 247 -4.09 6.48 13.36
N SER A 248 -2.96 6.08 12.78
CA SER A 248 -2.79 5.93 11.34
C SER A 248 -2.88 4.48 10.87
N ALA A 249 -3.13 3.54 11.77
CA ALA A 249 -3.16 2.12 11.47
C ALA A 249 -4.48 1.73 10.78
N SER A 250 -4.36 0.90 9.74
CA SER A 250 -5.50 0.18 9.18
C SER A 250 -5.41 -1.27 9.66
N CYS A 251 -6.35 -1.68 10.50
CA CYS A 251 -6.28 -2.91 11.27
C CYS A 251 -7.25 -3.98 10.74
N THR A 252 -6.81 -5.22 10.77
CA THR A 252 -7.68 -6.40 10.65
C THR A 252 -7.41 -7.37 11.80
N LEU A 253 -8.45 -8.04 12.29
CA LEU A 253 -8.37 -9.12 13.27
C LEU A 253 -9.04 -10.36 12.70
N ASN A 254 -8.31 -11.48 12.61
CA ASN A 254 -8.78 -12.76 12.05
C ASN A 254 -9.37 -12.62 10.63
N GLY A 255 -8.76 -11.77 9.81
CA GLY A 255 -9.17 -11.52 8.42
C GLY A 255 -10.27 -10.47 8.24
N GLU A 256 -10.88 -10.00 9.32
CA GLU A 256 -11.95 -8.99 9.28
C GLU A 256 -11.44 -7.60 9.67
N THR A 257 -12.11 -6.54 9.17
CA THR A 257 -11.76 -5.15 9.53
C THR A 257 -11.93 -4.93 11.04
N SER A 258 -10.96 -4.27 11.67
CA SER A 258 -10.92 -4.07 13.13
C SER A 258 -10.25 -2.74 13.52
N SER A 259 -10.03 -2.53 14.81
CA SER A 259 -9.39 -1.37 15.42
C SER A 259 -8.23 -1.76 16.32
N VAL A 260 -7.43 -0.78 16.74
CA VAL A 260 -6.33 -1.02 17.71
C VAL A 260 -6.89 -1.51 19.04
N ASP A 261 -7.94 -0.87 19.54
CA ASP A 261 -8.60 -1.24 20.80
C ASP A 261 -9.08 -2.70 20.78
N GLU A 262 -9.76 -3.13 19.70
CA GLU A 262 -10.23 -4.52 19.57
C GLU A 262 -9.09 -5.54 19.53
N ILE A 263 -7.96 -5.18 18.92
CA ILE A 263 -6.76 -6.04 18.89
C ILE A 263 -6.14 -6.16 20.28
N GLU A 264 -6.02 -5.06 21.02
CA GLU A 264 -5.48 -5.05 22.39
C GLU A 264 -6.42 -5.75 23.39
N ASP A 265 -7.73 -5.60 23.22
CA ASP A 265 -8.76 -6.31 23.99
C ASP A 265 -8.70 -7.83 23.72
N ALA A 266 -8.50 -8.24 22.47
CA ALA A 266 -8.30 -9.64 22.11
C ALA A 266 -7.04 -10.22 22.76
N ALA A 267 -5.95 -9.45 22.84
CA ALA A 267 -4.73 -9.87 23.54
C ALA A 267 -4.90 -9.93 25.07
N SER A 268 -5.82 -9.14 25.63
CA SER A 268 -6.06 -9.07 27.09
C SER A 268 -7.01 -10.16 27.59
N SER A 269 -7.75 -10.82 26.69
CA SER A 269 -8.83 -11.76 27.02
C SER A 269 -8.44 -13.24 26.95
N GLY A 270 -7.20 -13.56 26.58
CA GLY A 270 -6.75 -14.96 26.50
C GLY A 270 -5.32 -15.14 26.00
N ASP A 271 -5.18 -15.98 24.98
CA ASP A 271 -3.90 -16.26 24.31
C ASP A 271 -3.33 -15.01 23.64
N PRO A 272 -2.00 -14.92 23.48
CA PRO A 272 -1.39 -13.79 22.80
C PRO A 272 -1.89 -13.66 21.36
N VAL A 273 -2.04 -12.41 20.93
CA VAL A 273 -2.38 -12.08 19.55
C VAL A 273 -1.11 -12.06 18.71
N VAL A 274 -1.13 -12.74 17.57
CA VAL A 274 -0.04 -12.66 16.60
C VAL A 274 -0.27 -11.47 15.69
N VAL A 275 0.72 -10.59 15.60
CA VAL A 275 0.67 -9.34 14.84
C VAL A 275 1.69 -9.36 13.72
N TYR A 276 1.22 -9.02 12.53
CA TYR A 276 2.03 -8.55 11.41
C TYR A 276 1.74 -7.07 11.16
N TYR A 277 2.73 -6.35 10.67
CA TYR A 277 2.50 -4.99 10.19
C TYR A 277 3.26 -4.71 8.90
N ASN A 278 2.72 -3.82 8.09
CA ASN A 278 3.43 -3.25 6.96
C ASN A 278 3.73 -1.77 7.24
N SER A 279 5.02 -1.43 7.33
CA SER A 279 5.46 -0.07 7.69
C SER A 279 5.05 0.98 6.66
N SER A 280 5.08 0.63 5.38
CA SER A 280 4.79 1.54 4.27
C SER A 280 3.31 1.88 4.21
N THR A 281 2.46 0.85 4.24
CA THR A 281 1.00 1.03 4.19
C THR A 281 0.41 1.46 5.53
N LYS A 282 1.13 1.25 6.64
CA LYS A 282 0.60 1.34 8.03
C LYS A 282 -0.55 0.36 8.26
N SER A 283 -0.52 -0.81 7.61
CA SER A 283 -1.48 -1.87 7.82
C SER A 283 -1.03 -2.76 8.98
N VAL A 284 -1.99 -3.24 9.78
CA VAL A 284 -1.79 -4.19 10.87
C VAL A 284 -2.70 -5.38 10.65
N TYR A 285 -2.13 -6.58 10.63
CA TYR A 285 -2.85 -7.85 10.51
C TYR A 285 -2.66 -8.62 11.80
N ALA A 286 -3.74 -8.80 12.56
CA ALA A 286 -3.75 -9.47 13.83
C ALA A 286 -4.53 -10.79 13.76
N TYR A 287 -4.08 -11.77 14.52
CA TYR A 287 -4.71 -13.08 14.64
C TYR A 287 -4.82 -13.46 16.12
N SER A 288 -6.00 -13.86 16.56
CA SER A 288 -6.30 -14.30 17.92
C SER A 288 -6.91 -15.70 17.92
N SER A 289 -7.06 -16.29 19.11
CA SER A 289 -7.65 -17.62 19.28
C SER A 289 -9.16 -17.67 19.06
N SER A 290 -9.83 -16.52 18.85
CA SER A 290 -11.27 -16.45 18.60
C SER A 290 -11.66 -16.56 17.13
N GLY A 291 -10.69 -16.72 16.22
CA GLY A 291 -10.92 -16.79 14.78
C GLY A 291 -11.59 -18.10 14.32
N SER A 292 -12.44 -18.02 13.29
CA SER A 292 -13.14 -19.18 12.72
C SER A 292 -12.44 -19.77 11.50
N ASP A 293 -12.10 -18.93 10.52
CA ASP A 293 -11.47 -19.35 9.27
C ASP A 293 -9.94 -19.16 9.28
N MET A 294 -9.47 -18.32 10.19
CA MET A 294 -8.06 -18.11 10.49
C MET A 294 -7.92 -17.58 11.90
N GLY A 295 -6.88 -17.97 12.61
CA GLY A 295 -6.68 -17.60 14.00
C GLY A 295 -5.35 -18.07 14.54
N THR A 296 -5.23 -18.07 15.88
CA THR A 296 -4.06 -18.59 16.57
C THR A 296 -4.39 -19.78 17.45
N THR A 297 -3.39 -20.62 17.67
CA THR A 297 -3.40 -21.65 18.71
C THR A 297 -2.11 -21.53 19.50
N THR A 298 -2.21 -21.49 20.84
CA THR A 298 -1.06 -21.54 21.74
C THR A 298 -1.08 -22.85 22.51
N GLY A 299 0.02 -23.61 22.49
CA GLY A 299 0.10 -24.89 23.17
C GLY A 299 1.47 -25.54 23.11
N THR A 300 1.61 -26.67 23.79
CA THR A 300 2.79 -27.52 23.74
C THR A 300 2.76 -28.39 22.49
N ILE A 301 3.91 -28.56 21.84
CA ILE A 301 4.05 -29.51 20.73
C ILE A 301 4.01 -30.93 21.29
N ASP A 302 2.95 -31.67 20.98
CA ASP A 302 2.76 -33.04 21.46
C ASP A 302 3.40 -34.07 20.51
N SER A 303 3.38 -33.80 19.20
CA SER A 303 3.92 -34.71 18.16
C SER A 303 4.20 -33.99 16.86
N ILE A 304 5.21 -34.44 16.11
CA ILE A 304 5.54 -33.98 14.76
C ILE A 304 5.52 -35.20 13.83
N TYR A 305 4.73 -35.15 12.78
CA TYR A 305 4.56 -36.24 11.83
C TYR A 305 5.33 -36.00 10.52
N TYR A 306 5.83 -37.08 9.95
CA TYR A 306 6.56 -37.09 8.68
C TYR A 306 5.94 -38.12 7.75
N SER A 307 6.02 -37.87 6.44
CA SER A 307 5.63 -38.87 5.45
C SER A 307 6.58 -40.07 5.47
N SER A 308 6.08 -41.25 5.08
CA SER A 308 6.90 -42.46 4.99
C SER A 308 8.00 -42.40 3.92
N THR A 309 7.91 -41.44 2.99
CA THR A 309 8.86 -41.25 1.89
C THR A 309 9.79 -40.06 2.08
N ASN A 310 9.50 -39.16 3.03
CA ASN A 310 10.33 -38.01 3.38
C ASN A 310 10.29 -37.80 4.90
N LEU A 311 11.38 -38.21 5.56
CA LEU A 311 11.58 -38.12 7.01
C LEU A 311 12.18 -36.78 7.47
N MET A 312 12.44 -35.86 6.54
CA MET A 312 13.11 -34.59 6.83
C MET A 312 12.14 -33.41 6.83
N THR A 313 11.06 -33.52 6.06
CA THR A 313 10.02 -32.48 5.95
C THR A 313 8.76 -32.94 6.67
N PRO A 314 8.32 -32.25 7.73
CA PRO A 314 7.12 -32.62 8.46
C PRO A 314 5.88 -32.40 7.59
N THR A 315 4.83 -33.19 7.86
CA THR A 315 3.54 -33.10 7.18
C THR A 315 2.46 -32.49 8.05
N SER A 316 2.47 -32.81 9.35
CA SER A 316 1.53 -32.26 10.35
C SER A 316 2.15 -32.22 11.74
N VAL A 317 1.58 -31.41 12.63
CA VAL A 317 2.02 -31.23 14.03
C VAL A 317 0.80 -31.23 14.94
N VAL A 318 0.91 -31.86 16.11
CA VAL A 318 -0.10 -31.80 17.17
C VAL A 318 0.33 -30.77 18.20
N ILE A 319 -0.51 -29.77 18.46
CA ILE A 319 -0.27 -28.69 19.40
C ILE A 319 -1.45 -28.60 20.37
N GLY A 320 -1.22 -28.85 21.65
CA GLY A 320 -2.27 -28.80 22.68
C GLY A 320 -3.43 -29.78 22.41
N GLY A 321 -3.14 -30.93 21.80
CA GLY A 321 -4.09 -31.97 21.44
C GLY A 321 -4.84 -31.74 20.11
N GLU A 322 -4.58 -30.66 19.39
CA GLU A 322 -5.17 -30.40 18.06
C GLU A 322 -4.11 -30.63 16.97
N GLU A 323 -4.46 -31.35 15.90
CA GLU A 323 -3.58 -31.61 14.76
C GLU A 323 -3.73 -30.53 13.69
N PHE A 324 -2.59 -30.09 13.14
CA PHE A 324 -2.52 -29.08 12.09
C PHE A 324 -1.60 -29.55 10.96
N ASP A 325 -2.01 -29.26 9.73
CA ASP A 325 -1.21 -29.50 8.54
C ASP A 325 -0.13 -28.43 8.37
N ILE A 326 1.00 -28.79 7.74
CA ILE A 326 2.08 -27.85 7.41
C ILE A 326 1.71 -27.07 6.14
N GLY A 327 1.45 -25.77 6.27
CA GLY A 327 0.94 -24.95 5.14
C GLY A 327 1.99 -24.34 4.21
N ASN A 328 3.27 -24.29 4.60
CA ASN A 328 4.35 -23.76 3.75
C ASN A 328 5.75 -24.23 4.18
N ASP A 329 6.74 -23.93 3.33
CA ASP A 329 8.15 -24.33 3.51
C ASP A 329 8.81 -23.73 4.76
N ASP A 330 8.47 -22.49 5.16
CA ASP A 330 9.04 -21.86 6.36
C ASP A 330 8.57 -22.57 7.64
N VAL A 331 7.28 -22.94 7.68
CA VAL A 331 6.70 -23.74 8.76
C VAL A 331 7.27 -25.15 8.74
N ALA A 332 7.40 -25.76 7.56
CA ALA A 332 8.00 -27.07 7.40
C ALA A 332 9.44 -27.08 7.95
N TYR A 333 10.22 -26.05 7.64
CA TYR A 333 11.56 -25.87 8.16
C TYR A 333 11.56 -25.72 9.69
N ALA A 334 10.67 -24.89 10.25
CA ALA A 334 10.60 -24.63 11.69
C ALA A 334 10.41 -25.90 12.54
N PHE A 335 9.60 -26.85 12.07
CA PHE A 335 9.32 -28.14 12.73
C PHE A 335 10.13 -29.31 12.16
N SER A 336 11.04 -29.07 11.21
CA SER A 336 11.92 -30.11 10.69
C SER A 336 12.99 -30.51 11.71
N VAL A 337 13.70 -31.59 11.43
CA VAL A 337 14.89 -31.99 12.20
C VAL A 337 16.04 -30.97 12.16
N TYR A 338 15.97 -29.99 11.25
CA TYR A 338 16.90 -28.85 11.16
C TYR A 338 16.32 -27.56 11.73
N GLY A 339 15.05 -27.59 12.12
CA GLY A 339 14.33 -26.48 12.69
C GLY A 339 14.72 -26.23 14.14
N SER A 340 14.00 -25.32 14.77
CA SER A 340 14.23 -24.93 16.16
C SER A 340 13.06 -25.28 17.07
N LYS A 341 12.06 -26.02 16.58
CA LYS A 341 10.84 -26.38 17.31
C LYS A 341 10.78 -27.88 17.49
N GLU A 342 10.76 -28.32 18.74
CA GLU A 342 10.79 -29.72 19.12
C GLU A 342 9.57 -30.08 19.98
N VAL A 343 9.29 -31.38 20.10
CA VAL A 343 8.28 -31.88 21.05
C VAL A 343 8.59 -31.33 22.45
N ASP A 344 7.54 -31.00 23.20
CA ASP A 344 7.56 -30.32 24.50
C ASP A 344 7.81 -28.79 24.47
N ASP A 345 8.13 -28.18 23.32
CA ASP A 345 8.17 -26.71 23.21
C ASP A 345 6.76 -26.12 23.27
N THR A 346 6.61 -24.97 23.95
CA THR A 346 5.40 -24.15 23.84
C THR A 346 5.51 -23.19 22.65
N VAL A 347 4.53 -23.22 21.76
CA VAL A 347 4.47 -22.37 20.57
C VAL A 347 3.12 -21.68 20.45
N THR A 348 3.12 -20.53 19.78
CA THR A 348 1.91 -19.90 19.24
C THR A 348 2.01 -19.95 17.72
N VAL A 349 1.02 -20.56 17.08
CA VAL A 349 0.97 -20.69 15.62
C VAL A 349 -0.20 -19.90 15.05
N VAL A 350 -0.05 -19.40 13.82
CA VAL A 350 -1.15 -18.87 13.02
C VAL A 350 -1.60 -19.96 12.07
N TRP A 351 -2.91 -20.18 12.00
CA TRP A 351 -3.52 -21.16 11.11
C TRP A 351 -4.61 -20.54 10.25
N SER A 352 -4.89 -21.17 9.12
CA SER A 352 -6.06 -20.90 8.27
C SER A 352 -6.74 -22.21 7.87
N LEU A 353 -8.06 -22.16 7.63
CA LEU A 353 -8.78 -23.29 7.08
C LEU A 353 -8.46 -23.46 5.60
N SER A 354 -8.06 -24.66 5.23
CA SER A 354 -7.96 -25.12 3.85
C SER A 354 -9.36 -25.26 3.23
N SER A 355 -9.41 -25.49 1.91
CA SER A 355 -10.67 -25.69 1.18
C SER A 355 -11.47 -26.92 1.61
N ASP A 356 -10.83 -27.91 2.23
CA ASP A 356 -11.45 -29.11 2.79
C ASP A 356 -11.71 -29.00 4.30
N GLY A 357 -11.42 -27.84 4.90
CA GLY A 357 -11.74 -27.53 6.29
C GLY A 357 -10.74 -28.05 7.31
N THR A 358 -9.53 -28.45 6.88
CA THR A 358 -8.42 -28.74 7.79
C THR A 358 -7.70 -27.44 8.17
N LYS A 359 -7.08 -27.40 9.36
CA LYS A 359 -6.31 -26.25 9.80
C LYS A 359 -4.86 -26.40 9.32
N GLU A 360 -4.42 -25.49 8.46
CA GLU A 360 -3.05 -25.41 7.98
C GLU A 360 -2.29 -24.31 8.74
N ILE A 361 -1.13 -24.65 9.32
CA ILE A 361 -0.24 -23.66 9.93
C ILE A 361 0.40 -22.82 8.83
N THR A 362 0.21 -21.51 8.91
CA THR A 362 0.79 -20.53 7.98
C THR A 362 2.01 -19.83 8.56
N ALA A 363 2.15 -19.79 9.90
CA ALA A 363 3.34 -19.25 10.54
C ALA A 363 3.50 -19.70 11.99
N VAL A 364 4.73 -19.62 12.50
CA VAL A 364 5.07 -19.84 13.92
C VAL A 364 5.56 -18.52 14.51
N ALA A 365 4.92 -18.05 15.58
CA ALA A 365 5.30 -16.81 16.23
C ALA A 365 6.68 -16.92 16.92
N LYS A 366 7.43 -15.81 16.91
CA LYS A 366 8.78 -15.73 17.48
C LYS A 366 8.77 -15.41 18.97
#